data_AF-D3Y1Y6-F1
#
_entry.id   AF-D3Y1Y6-F1
#
_cell.length_a   1.000
_cell.length_b   1.000
_cell.length_c   1.000
_cell.angle_alpha   90.00
_cell.angle_beta   90.00
_cell.angle_gamma   90.00
#
_symmetry.space_group_name_H-M   'P 1'
#
loop_
_entity.id
_entity.type
_entity.pdbx_description
1 polymer ?
#
loop_
_entity_poly.entity_id
_entity_poly.type
_entity_poly.pdbx_seq_one_letter_code
_entity_poly.pdbx_strand_id
1 'polypeptide(L)'
;LEQDPDSKVACETCTKTNMVMVFGEITTKANVDYEKIVRDTCRTIGFVSDDVGLDADKCKVLVNIEQQSPDIAQGVHGHFTKRPEEVGAGDQGHMFGYATDETPEYMPLSHVLATKLGARLTEVRKNGTCAWLRPDGKTQVTVEYYNDNGAMVPVRVHTVLISTQHD
;
A
#
# COMPACT_ATOMS: atom_id res chain seq x y z
N LEU A 1 4.44 -15.96 1.48
CA LEU A 1 3.85 -16.33 0.17
C LEU A 1 4.86 -16.98 -0.77
N GLU A 2 6.00 -16.36 -1.07
CA GLU A 2 7.05 -16.99 -1.93
C GLU A 2 7.51 -18.37 -1.42
N GLN A 3 7.78 -18.50 -0.12
CA GLN A 3 8.22 -19.77 0.49
C GLN A 3 7.05 -20.64 0.99
N ASP A 4 5.90 -20.03 1.27
CA ASP A 4 4.71 -20.69 1.83
C ASP A 4 3.45 -19.96 1.33
N PRO A 5 2.81 -20.49 0.26
CA PRO A 5 1.59 -19.91 -0.31
C PRO A 5 0.39 -19.93 0.64
N ASP A 6 0.38 -20.83 1.63
CA ASP A 6 -0.74 -21.02 2.55
C ASP A 6 -0.64 -20.14 3.81
N SER A 7 0.41 -19.32 3.92
CA SER A 7 0.66 -18.43 5.05
C SER A 7 -0.59 -17.63 5.42
N LYS A 8 -0.91 -17.57 6.71
CA LYS A 8 -1.92 -16.65 7.25
C LYS A 8 -1.19 -15.39 7.71
N VAL A 9 -1.52 -14.25 7.11
CA VAL A 9 -0.77 -12.99 7.30
C VAL A 9 -1.75 -11.85 7.58
N ALA A 10 -1.66 -11.31 8.79
CA ALA A 10 -2.25 -10.05 9.21
C ALA A 10 -1.11 -9.17 9.76
N CYS A 11 -0.32 -8.59 8.84
CA CYS A 11 0.89 -7.84 9.16
C CYS A 11 0.62 -6.34 9.07
N GLU A 12 0.53 -5.70 10.23
CA GLU A 12 0.40 -4.26 10.36
C GLU A 12 1.78 -3.59 10.34
N THR A 13 1.82 -2.34 9.91
CA THR A 13 3.04 -1.53 9.94
C THR A 13 2.72 -0.11 10.40
N CYS A 14 3.49 0.41 11.35
CA CYS A 14 3.44 1.83 11.72
C CYS A 14 4.85 2.43 11.74
N THR A 15 4.93 3.74 11.54
CA THR A 15 6.21 4.44 11.50
C THR A 15 6.12 5.84 12.08
N LYS A 16 7.23 6.26 12.68
CA LYS A 16 7.48 7.64 13.12
C LYS A 16 8.99 7.89 13.00
N THR A 17 9.43 9.08 13.43
CA THR A 17 10.84 9.47 13.40
C THR A 17 11.72 8.36 13.97
N ASN A 18 12.66 7.88 13.15
CA ASN A 18 13.66 6.88 13.51
C ASN A 18 13.09 5.49 13.93
N MET A 19 11.86 5.15 13.54
CA MET A 19 11.22 3.89 13.91
C MET A 19 10.26 3.35 12.84
N VAL A 20 10.37 2.05 12.57
CA VAL A 20 9.35 1.24 11.92
C VAL A 20 8.98 0.10 12.86
N MET A 21 7.69 -0.15 13.05
CA MET A 21 7.20 -1.33 13.76
C MET A 21 6.35 -2.16 12.83
N VAL A 22 6.61 -3.47 12.79
CA VAL A 22 5.73 -4.47 12.19
C VAL A 22 5.11 -5.30 13.31
N PHE A 23 3.79 -5.49 13.25
CA PHE A 23 3.05 -6.15 14.33
C PHE A 23 1.78 -6.85 13.82
N GLY A 24 1.20 -7.74 14.62
CA GLY A 24 0.00 -8.50 14.27
C GLY A 24 0.25 -10.00 14.25
N GLU A 25 -0.47 -10.73 13.41
CA GLU A 25 -0.50 -12.19 13.45
C GLU A 25 -0.03 -12.83 12.14
N ILE A 26 1.02 -13.66 12.22
CA ILE A 26 1.54 -14.44 11.09
C ILE A 26 1.72 -15.90 11.49
N THR A 27 1.00 -16.78 10.80
CA THR A 27 1.22 -18.24 10.86
C THR A 27 1.78 -18.68 9.51
N THR A 28 3.07 -19.03 9.47
CA THR A 28 3.78 -19.39 8.24
C THR A 28 4.86 -20.44 8.50
N LYS A 29 5.18 -21.23 7.47
CA LYS A 29 6.35 -22.12 7.42
C LYS A 29 7.60 -21.41 6.87
N ALA A 30 7.45 -20.20 6.33
CA ALA A 30 8.54 -19.44 5.77
C ALA A 30 9.55 -19.02 6.86
N ASN A 31 10.83 -18.99 6.50
CA ASN A 31 11.85 -18.37 7.32
C ASN A 31 11.98 -16.91 6.89
N VAL A 32 11.53 -15.99 7.75
CA VAL A 32 11.39 -14.56 7.41
C VAL A 32 12.27 -13.72 8.32
N ASP A 33 13.18 -12.96 7.70
CA ASP A 33 13.90 -11.88 8.37
C ASP A 33 13.11 -10.57 8.17
N TYR A 34 12.23 -10.28 9.14
CA TYR A 34 11.36 -9.10 9.10
C TYR A 34 12.16 -7.80 9.06
N GLU A 35 13.26 -7.73 9.81
CA GLU A 35 14.09 -6.54 9.87
C GLU A 35 14.72 -6.25 8.51
N LYS A 36 15.31 -7.26 7.87
CA LYS A 36 15.87 -7.10 6.52
C LYS A 36 14.81 -6.65 5.52
N ILE A 37 13.61 -7.23 5.54
CA ILE A 37 12.52 -6.86 4.62
C ILE A 37 12.10 -5.40 4.83
N VAL A 38 11.94 -4.96 6.08
CA VAL A 38 11.60 -3.57 6.41
C VAL A 38 12.67 -2.62 5.86
N ARG A 39 13.95 -2.89 6.16
CA ARG A 39 15.06 -2.04 5.72
C ARG A 39 15.17 -1.98 4.19
N ASP A 40 15.08 -3.12 3.51
CA ASP A 40 15.14 -3.21 2.05
C ASP A 40 14.00 -2.47 1.36
N THR A 41 12.81 -2.52 1.94
CA THR A 41 11.63 -1.80 1.47
C THR A 41 11.83 -0.28 1.61
N CYS A 42 12.23 0.20 2.79
CA CYS A 42 12.52 1.62 3.03
C CYS A 42 13.62 2.15 2.07
N ARG A 43 14.69 1.36 1.87
CA ARG A 43 15.79 1.71 0.98
C ARG A 43 15.34 1.84 -0.47
N THR A 44 14.49 0.93 -0.94
CA THR A 44 13.95 0.91 -2.32
C THR A 44 12.99 2.08 -2.58
N ILE A 45 12.28 2.55 -1.55
CA ILE A 45 11.46 3.76 -1.61
C ILE A 45 12.37 5.00 -1.76
N GLY A 46 13.50 5.02 -1.06
CA GLY A 46 14.51 6.09 -1.10
C GLY A 46 14.75 6.78 0.25
N PHE A 47 14.29 6.16 1.35
CA PHE A 47 14.56 6.61 2.71
C PHE A 47 15.92 6.08 3.17
N VAL A 48 16.97 6.86 2.89
CA VAL A 48 18.38 6.45 3.08
C VAL A 48 19.17 7.40 3.99
N SER A 49 18.53 8.41 4.56
CA SER A 49 19.15 9.35 5.49
C SER A 49 18.09 10.06 6.33
N ASP A 50 18.51 10.57 7.49
CA ASP A 50 17.64 11.40 8.35
C ASP A 50 17.21 12.68 7.62
N ASP A 51 18.02 13.21 6.70
CA ASP A 51 17.69 14.38 5.89
C ASP A 51 16.43 14.16 5.05
N VAL A 52 16.20 12.94 4.55
CA VAL A 52 14.99 12.60 3.78
C VAL A 52 13.84 12.09 4.66
N GLY A 53 14.02 12.07 5.98
CA GLY A 53 12.98 11.80 6.98
C GLY A 53 13.06 10.42 7.64
N LEU A 54 13.83 9.49 7.09
CA LEU A 54 14.11 8.17 7.67
C LEU A 54 15.35 7.56 7.01
N ASP A 55 16.25 6.99 7.82
CA ASP A 55 17.40 6.23 7.36
C ASP A 55 17.13 4.73 7.52
N ALA A 56 16.97 4.00 6.42
CA ALA A 56 16.71 2.55 6.42
C ALA A 56 17.76 1.73 7.17
N ASP A 57 19.02 2.19 7.24
CA ASP A 57 20.11 1.45 7.86
C ASP A 57 20.32 1.82 9.34
N LYS A 58 19.74 2.93 9.80
CA LYS A 58 19.87 3.41 11.18
C LYS A 58 18.57 3.37 11.99
N CYS A 59 17.42 3.34 11.34
CA CYS A 59 16.14 3.33 12.04
C CYS A 59 15.95 2.08 12.91
N LYS A 60 15.22 2.24 14.00
CA LYS A 60 14.79 1.12 14.85
C LYS A 60 13.74 0.31 14.09
N VAL A 61 13.93 -1.00 14.04
CA VAL A 61 12.90 -1.93 13.56
C VAL A 61 12.39 -2.72 14.75
N LEU A 62 11.11 -2.57 15.07
CA LEU A 62 10.44 -3.30 16.13
C LEU A 62 9.54 -4.37 15.51
N VAL A 63 9.61 -5.59 16.02
CA VAL A 63 8.83 -6.72 15.54
C VAL A 63 8.01 -7.25 16.71
N ASN A 64 6.69 -7.17 16.60
CA ASN A 64 5.75 -7.73 17.57
C ASN A 64 4.71 -8.59 16.85
N ILE A 65 5.17 -9.73 16.35
CA ILE A 65 4.38 -10.66 15.54
C ILE A 65 4.14 -11.93 16.34
N GLU A 66 2.87 -12.29 16.51
CA GLU A 66 2.45 -13.56 17.10
C GLU A 66 1.87 -14.49 16.03
N GLN A 67 1.50 -15.71 16.43
CA GLN A 67 0.72 -16.58 15.55
C GLN A 67 -0.74 -16.12 15.49
N GLN A 68 -1.42 -16.46 14.40
CA GLN A 68 -2.87 -16.33 14.34
C GLN A 68 -3.53 -17.07 15.51
N SER A 69 -4.53 -16.44 16.13
CA SER A 69 -5.31 -17.07 17.20
C SER A 69 -5.84 -18.44 16.76
N PRO A 70 -5.68 -19.50 17.58
CA PRO A 70 -6.20 -20.83 17.26
C PRO A 70 -7.72 -20.86 17.13
N ASP A 71 -8.43 -19.97 17.85
CA ASP A 71 -9.90 -19.86 17.80
C ASP A 71 -10.38 -19.32 16.45
N ILE A 72 -9.62 -18.39 15.86
CA ILE A 72 -9.85 -17.92 14.49
C ILE A 72 -9.49 -19.04 13.50
N ALA A 73 -8.33 -19.67 13.69
CA ALA A 73 -7.82 -20.68 12.77
C ALA A 73 -8.77 -21.89 12.62
N GLN A 74 -9.36 -22.39 13.72
CA GLN A 74 -10.33 -23.50 13.67
C GLN A 74 -11.62 -23.09 12.94
N GLY A 75 -12.10 -21.87 13.17
CA GLY A 75 -13.36 -21.38 12.60
C GLY A 75 -13.27 -21.10 11.10
N VAL A 76 -12.17 -20.48 10.68
CA VAL A 76 -11.97 -20.01 9.30
C VAL A 76 -11.49 -21.14 8.39
N HIS A 77 -10.32 -21.72 8.67
CA HIS A 77 -9.65 -22.68 7.79
C HIS A 77 -9.39 -24.05 8.44
N GLY A 78 -9.98 -24.31 9.62
CA GLY A 78 -9.86 -25.57 10.33
C GLY A 78 -8.41 -25.95 10.64
N HIS A 79 -7.55 -25.00 11.04
CA HIS A 79 -6.11 -25.25 11.16
C HIS A 79 -5.49 -25.88 9.91
N PHE A 80 -5.84 -25.36 8.73
CA PHE A 80 -5.32 -25.78 7.42
C PHE A 80 -5.88 -27.13 6.93
N THR A 81 -6.99 -27.62 7.50
CA THR A 81 -7.61 -28.89 7.07
C THR A 81 -8.83 -28.71 6.15
N LYS A 82 -9.44 -27.53 6.10
CA LYS A 82 -10.63 -27.28 5.26
C LYS A 82 -10.23 -27.26 3.78
N ARG A 83 -11.12 -27.78 2.93
CA ARG A 83 -10.97 -27.63 1.47
C ARG A 83 -11.24 -26.18 1.07
N PRO A 84 -10.70 -25.68 -0.06
CA PRO A 84 -10.88 -24.28 -0.48
C PRO A 84 -12.34 -23.80 -0.49
N GLU A 85 -13.27 -24.65 -0.91
CA GLU A 85 -14.71 -24.38 -0.96
C GLU A 85 -15.41 -24.38 0.41
N GLU A 86 -14.74 -24.87 1.45
CA GLU A 86 -15.24 -24.96 2.83
C GLU A 86 -14.63 -23.89 3.75
N VAL A 87 -13.63 -23.15 3.27
CA VAL A 87 -12.97 -22.08 4.02
C VAL A 87 -13.98 -20.95 4.27
N GLY A 88 -14.17 -20.60 5.54
CA GLY A 88 -15.02 -19.48 5.94
C GLY A 88 -14.38 -18.13 5.62
N ALA A 89 -15.18 -17.07 5.62
CA ALA A 89 -14.64 -15.71 5.60
C ALA A 89 -13.70 -15.50 6.80
N GLY A 90 -12.59 -14.80 6.59
CA GLY A 90 -11.60 -14.55 7.64
C GLY A 90 -12.08 -13.60 8.74
N ASP A 91 -13.06 -12.76 8.44
CA ASP A 91 -13.74 -11.85 9.36
C ASP A 91 -15.12 -11.45 8.79
N GLN A 92 -15.96 -10.82 9.60
CA GLN A 92 -17.21 -10.20 9.17
C GLN A 92 -16.97 -8.83 8.51
N GLY A 93 -17.81 -8.46 7.53
CA GLY A 93 -17.73 -7.16 6.90
C GLY A 93 -18.49 -7.10 5.58
N HIS A 94 -18.42 -5.94 4.91
CA HIS A 94 -18.94 -5.74 3.56
C HIS A 94 -17.91 -5.04 2.69
N MET A 95 -17.94 -5.30 1.39
CA MET A 95 -17.00 -4.74 0.42
C MET A 95 -17.78 -4.15 -0.75
N PHE A 96 -17.27 -3.07 -1.33
CA PHE A 96 -17.85 -2.42 -2.51
C PHE A 96 -16.89 -2.55 -3.68
N GLY A 97 -17.42 -3.00 -4.82
CA GLY A 97 -16.77 -2.86 -6.12
C GLY A 97 -17.35 -1.65 -6.85
N TYR A 98 -16.52 -0.95 -7.60
CA TYR A 98 -16.93 0.17 -8.45
C TYR A 98 -16.22 0.11 -9.79
N ALA A 99 -16.91 0.50 -10.85
CA ALA A 99 -16.37 0.65 -12.19
C ALA A 99 -17.16 1.76 -12.91
N THR A 100 -16.49 2.47 -13.81
CA THR A 100 -17.04 3.56 -14.64
C THR A 100 -16.33 3.52 -15.99
N ASP A 101 -17.04 3.72 -17.10
CA ASP A 101 -16.49 3.65 -18.46
C ASP A 101 -15.78 4.93 -18.91
N GLU A 102 -15.66 5.93 -18.03
CA GLU A 102 -15.00 7.21 -18.33
C GLU A 102 -13.49 7.10 -18.62
N THR A 103 -12.86 5.95 -18.31
CA THR A 103 -11.48 5.63 -18.71
C THR A 103 -11.34 4.18 -19.21
N PRO A 104 -10.32 3.87 -20.05
CA PRO A 104 -10.08 2.51 -20.54
C PRO A 104 -9.84 1.46 -19.43
N GLU A 105 -9.30 1.89 -18.29
CA GLU A 105 -9.08 1.05 -17.11
C GLU A 105 -10.30 0.94 -16.17
N TYR A 106 -11.47 1.45 -16.60
CA TYR A 106 -12.74 1.45 -15.89
C TYR A 106 -12.75 2.13 -14.51
N MET A 107 -11.94 3.19 -14.35
CA MET A 107 -11.77 3.94 -13.10
C MET A 107 -12.10 5.43 -13.28
N PRO A 108 -12.47 6.17 -12.20
CA PRO A 108 -12.68 7.60 -12.29
C PRO A 108 -11.45 8.35 -12.80
N LEU A 109 -11.61 9.26 -13.77
CA LEU A 109 -10.52 10.02 -14.36
C LEU A 109 -9.80 10.87 -13.30
N SER A 110 -10.53 11.42 -12.34
CA SER A 110 -9.96 12.16 -11.19
C SER A 110 -8.98 11.29 -10.38
N HIS A 111 -9.36 10.04 -10.11
CA HIS A 111 -8.50 9.06 -9.42
C HIS A 111 -7.30 8.68 -10.30
N VAL A 112 -7.54 8.31 -11.56
CA VAL A 112 -6.50 7.90 -12.51
C VAL A 112 -5.42 8.97 -12.66
N LEU A 113 -5.83 10.24 -12.84
CA LEU A 113 -4.89 11.36 -12.98
C LEU A 113 -4.09 11.60 -11.70
N ALA A 114 -4.74 11.65 -10.53
CA ALA A 114 -4.04 11.85 -9.26
C ALA A 114 -3.01 10.73 -9.01
N THR A 115 -3.40 9.47 -9.23
CA THR A 115 -2.52 8.30 -9.10
C THR A 115 -1.34 8.36 -10.07
N LYS A 116 -1.59 8.65 -11.35
CA LYS A 116 -0.53 8.77 -12.38
C LYS A 116 0.42 9.93 -12.09
N LEU A 117 -0.05 11.06 -11.55
CA LEU A 117 0.80 12.16 -11.13
C LEU A 117 1.74 11.75 -9.97
N GLY A 118 1.24 10.99 -8.99
CA GLY A 118 2.07 10.49 -7.88
C GLY A 118 3.14 9.51 -8.36
N ALA A 119 2.78 8.62 -9.30
CA ALA A 119 3.74 7.71 -9.93
C ALA A 119 4.79 8.48 -10.74
N ARG A 120 4.37 9.47 -11.53
CA ARG A 120 5.29 10.32 -12.31
C ARG A 120 6.23 11.12 -11.42
N LEU A 121 5.76 11.64 -10.28
CA LEU A 121 6.58 12.34 -9.30
C LEU A 121 7.73 11.45 -8.78
N THR A 122 7.43 10.18 -8.50
CA THR A 122 8.45 9.20 -8.12
C THR A 122 9.40 8.89 -9.27
N GLU A 123 8.89 8.75 -10.50
CA GLU A 123 9.69 8.46 -11.68
C GLU A 123 10.73 9.56 -11.94
N VAL A 124 10.32 10.84 -11.93
CA VAL A 124 11.21 11.98 -12.19
C VAL A 124 12.23 12.21 -11.07
N ARG A 125 11.93 11.75 -9.84
CA ARG A 125 12.91 11.65 -8.75
C ARG A 125 13.92 10.54 -9.02
N LYS A 126 13.45 9.32 -9.29
CA LYS A 126 14.32 8.14 -9.46
C LYS A 126 15.20 8.21 -10.70
N ASN A 127 14.77 8.87 -11.77
CA ASN A 127 15.56 9.04 -13.00
C ASN A 127 16.44 10.31 -13.01
N GLY A 128 16.40 11.12 -11.94
CA GLY A 128 17.23 12.33 -11.80
C GLY A 128 16.74 13.55 -12.57
N THR A 129 15.60 13.52 -13.26
CA THR A 129 15.04 14.68 -13.97
C THR A 129 14.76 15.84 -13.00
N CYS A 130 14.30 15.53 -11.79
CA CYS A 130 14.08 16.50 -10.71
C CYS A 130 14.84 16.04 -9.46
N ALA A 131 16.16 16.23 -9.45
CA ALA A 131 17.06 15.72 -8.41
C ALA A 131 16.81 16.32 -7.00
N TRP A 132 16.14 17.48 -6.91
CA TRP A 132 15.75 18.12 -5.66
C TRP A 132 14.57 17.42 -4.95
N LEU A 133 13.89 16.48 -5.61
CA LEU A 133 12.75 15.78 -5.02
C LEU A 133 13.18 14.79 -3.94
N ARG A 134 12.46 14.83 -2.81
CA ARG A 134 12.52 13.80 -1.76
C ARG A 134 11.35 12.82 -1.88
N PRO A 135 11.35 11.68 -1.14
CA PRO A 135 10.41 10.58 -1.40
C PRO A 135 8.94 10.85 -1.07
N ASP A 136 8.62 11.76 -0.15
CA ASP A 136 7.22 12.03 0.25
C ASP A 136 6.54 13.04 -0.71
N GLY A 137 5.38 12.68 -1.23
CA GLY A 137 4.63 13.51 -2.17
C GLY A 137 3.15 13.15 -2.25
N LYS A 138 2.32 14.16 -2.50
CA LYS A 138 0.86 14.07 -2.54
C LYS A 138 0.32 14.80 -3.77
N THR A 139 -0.72 14.24 -4.37
CA THR A 139 -1.38 14.77 -5.56
C THR A 139 -2.89 14.81 -5.35
N GLN A 140 -3.54 15.80 -5.95
CA GLN A 140 -5.00 15.90 -5.96
C GLN A 140 -5.46 16.55 -7.26
N VAL A 141 -6.53 16.01 -7.85
CA VAL A 141 -7.08 16.49 -9.11
C VAL A 141 -8.59 16.67 -8.96
N THR A 142 -9.06 17.90 -9.24
CA THR A 142 -10.47 18.22 -9.35
C THR A 142 -10.83 18.23 -10.82
N VAL A 143 -11.80 17.39 -11.22
CA VAL A 143 -12.30 17.29 -12.58
C VAL A 143 -13.74 17.81 -12.62
N GLU A 144 -14.04 18.60 -13.63
CA GLU A 144 -15.39 19.05 -13.95
C GLU A 144 -16.07 17.98 -14.80
N TYR A 145 -17.28 17.56 -14.40
CA TYR A 145 -18.03 16.48 -15.04
C TYR A 145 -19.39 16.94 -15.54
N TYR A 146 -19.85 16.27 -16.58
CA TYR A 146 -21.23 16.25 -17.02
C TYR A 146 -21.86 14.91 -16.67
N ASN A 147 -23.12 14.94 -16.22
CA ASN A 147 -23.91 13.74 -15.96
C ASN A 147 -24.75 13.42 -17.20
N ASP A 148 -24.37 12.38 -17.94
CA ASP A 148 -25.13 11.85 -19.06
C ASP A 148 -25.97 10.65 -18.60
N ASN A 149 -27.19 10.92 -18.14
CA ASN A 149 -28.17 9.90 -17.74
C ASN A 149 -27.64 8.89 -16.70
N GLY A 150 -26.76 9.32 -15.81
CA GLY A 150 -26.11 8.52 -14.77
C GLY A 150 -24.65 8.19 -15.07
N ALA A 151 -24.20 8.28 -16.33
CA ALA A 151 -22.80 8.12 -16.71
C ALA A 151 -22.02 9.42 -16.47
N MET A 152 -20.81 9.30 -15.93
CA MET A 152 -19.94 10.45 -15.68
C MET A 152 -19.09 10.73 -16.91
N VAL A 153 -19.24 11.91 -17.50
CA VAL A 153 -18.47 12.34 -18.67
C VAL A 153 -17.50 13.46 -18.25
N PRO A 154 -16.18 13.21 -18.20
CA PRO A 154 -15.21 14.24 -17.86
C PRO A 154 -15.21 15.36 -18.92
N VAL A 155 -15.31 16.62 -18.48
CA VAL A 155 -15.30 17.80 -19.36
C VAL A 155 -13.91 18.43 -19.40
N ARG A 156 -13.34 18.72 -18.23
CA ARG A 156 -12.02 19.33 -18.10
C ARG A 156 -11.42 19.11 -16.71
N VAL A 157 -10.09 19.21 -16.63
CA VAL A 157 -9.41 19.34 -15.34
C VAL A 157 -9.58 20.77 -14.84
N HIS A 158 -10.19 20.92 -13.67
CA HIS A 158 -10.44 22.22 -13.05
C HIS A 158 -9.23 22.69 -12.24
N THR A 159 -8.70 21.82 -11.37
CA THR A 159 -7.59 22.15 -10.46
C THR A 159 -6.68 20.95 -10.33
N VAL A 160 -5.37 21.22 -10.34
CA VAL A 160 -4.32 20.25 -10.01
C VAL A 160 -3.53 20.79 -8.83
N LEU A 161 -3.36 19.95 -7.80
CA LEU A 161 -2.52 20.23 -6.64
C LEU A 161 -1.43 19.16 -6.55
N ILE A 162 -0.20 19.61 -6.34
CA ILE A 162 0.93 18.75 -6.00
C ILE A 162 1.63 19.38 -4.79
N SER A 163 1.85 18.59 -3.76
CA SER A 163 2.71 18.94 -2.64
C SER A 163 3.77 17.86 -2.54
N THR A 164 5.03 18.25 -2.66
CA THR A 164 6.15 17.30 -2.67
C THR A 164 7.23 17.78 -1.72
N GLN A 165 7.84 16.84 -1.01
CA GLN A 165 9.03 17.07 -0.22
C GLN A 165 10.20 17.39 -1.17
N HIS A 166 11.05 18.32 -0.75
CA HIS A 166 12.20 18.79 -1.51
C HIS A 166 13.40 19.03 -0.58
N ASP A 167 14.58 19.29 -1.17
CA ASP A 167 15.79 19.68 -0.45
C ASP A 167 15.80 21.15 0.03
#